data_AF-A0A7V9FT82-F1
#
_entry.id   AF-A0A7V9FT82-F1
#
_cell.length_a   1.000
_cell.length_b   1.000
_cell.length_c   1.000
_cell.angle_alpha   90.00
_cell.angle_beta   90.00
_cell.angle_gamma   90.00
#
_symmetry.space_group_name_H-M   'P 1'
#
loop_
_entity.id
_entity.type
_entity.pdbx_description
1 polymer ?
#
loop_
_entity_poly.entity_id
_entity_poly.type
_entity_poly.pdbx_seq_one_letter_code
_entity_poly.pdbx_strand_id
1 'polypeptide(L)' 'MTFDATLRRLGLRGTHLHLASMGAVGLCIGLWIRAKTVDQDERGNAERRALFVGLWPPTLWLIGDSLRKPD' A
#
# COMPACT_ATOMS: atom_id res chain seq x y z
N MET A 1 22.73 -13.66 3.83
CA MET A 1 21.78 -13.58 2.70
C MET A 1 21.02 -12.28 2.86
N THR A 2 21.25 -11.29 1.99
CA THR A 2 20.63 -9.95 2.12
C THR A 2 19.15 -10.02 1.72
N PHE A 3 18.30 -9.30 2.45
CA PHE A 3 16.84 -9.29 2.26
C PHE A 3 16.42 -8.90 0.83
N ASP A 4 17.16 -7.96 0.20
CA ASP A 4 17.02 -7.59 -1.22
C ASP A 4 17.17 -8.81 -2.16
N ALA A 5 18.18 -9.65 -1.94
CA ALA A 5 18.45 -10.80 -2.80
C ALA A 5 17.32 -11.85 -2.71
N THR A 6 16.70 -12.02 -1.54
CA THR A 6 15.55 -12.90 -1.36
C THR A 6 14.31 -12.35 -2.07
N LEU A 7 14.01 -11.06 -1.92
CA LEU A 7 12.86 -10.42 -2.58
C LEU A 7 12.98 -10.48 -4.11
N ARG A 8 14.17 -10.26 -4.65
CA ARG A 8 14.41 -10.39 -6.10
C ARG A 8 14.27 -11.82 -6.59
N ARG A 9 14.72 -12.81 -5.82
CA ARG A 9 14.55 -14.24 -6.16
C ARG A 9 13.08 -14.64 -6.19
N LEU A 10 12.24 -14.01 -5.38
CA LEU A 10 10.78 -14.17 -5.42
C LEU A 10 10.12 -13.42 -6.60
N GLY A 11 10.90 -12.76 -7.47
CA GLY A 11 10.40 -12.02 -8.63
C GLY A 11 9.86 -10.62 -8.32
N LEU A 12 9.90 -10.19 -7.05
CA LEU A 12 9.44 -8.85 -6.66
C LEU A 12 10.46 -7.79 -7.12
N ARG A 13 10.05 -7.01 -8.12
CA ARG A 13 10.74 -5.80 -8.57
C ARG A 13 10.19 -4.57 -7.87
N GLY A 14 11.03 -3.54 -7.65
CA GLY A 14 10.62 -2.26 -7.05
C GLY A 14 9.37 -1.64 -7.71
N THR A 15 9.22 -1.78 -9.03
CA THR A 15 8.03 -1.35 -9.77
C THR A 15 6.71 -1.95 -9.23
N HIS A 16 6.71 -3.22 -8.81
CA HIS A 16 5.50 -3.83 -8.24
C HIS A 16 5.13 -3.18 -6.90
N LEU A 17 6.12 -2.81 -6.10
CA LEU A 17 5.90 -2.16 -4.81
C LEU A 17 5.47 -0.70 -4.97
N HIS A 18 6.00 0.02 -5.97
CA HIS A 18 5.50 1.34 -6.33
C HIS A 18 4.06 1.28 -6.85
N LEU A 19 3.72 0.31 -7.70
CA LEU A 19 2.34 0.10 -8.14
C LEU A 19 1.41 -0.29 -6.97
N ALA A 20 1.87 -1.16 -6.06
CA ALA A 20 1.10 -1.51 -4.86
C ALA A 20 0.91 -0.31 -3.93
N SER A 21 1.92 0.56 -3.80
CA SER A 21 1.83 1.82 -3.05
C SER A 21 0.74 2.74 -3.64
N MET A 22 0.77 2.96 -4.96
CA MET A 22 -0.27 3.74 -5.65
C MET A 22 -1.65 3.08 -5.56
N GLY A 23 -1.72 1.76 -5.68
CA GLY A 23 -2.94 0.99 -5.47
C GLY A 23 -3.51 1.15 -4.06
N ALA A 24 -2.66 1.18 -3.03
CA ALA A 24 -3.08 1.41 -1.65
C ALA A 24 -3.63 2.83 -1.44
N VAL A 25 -3.06 3.85 -2.09
CA VAL A 25 -3.64 5.22 -2.10
C VAL A 25 -5.04 5.19 -2.71
N GLY A 26 -5.19 4.59 -3.89
CA GLY A 26 -6.49 4.47 -4.55
C GLY A 26 -7.52 3.71 -3.70
N LEU A 27 -7.11 2.59 -3.10
CA LEU A 27 -7.97 1.80 -2.22
C LEU A 27 -8.38 2.57 -0.96
N CYS A 28 -7.47 3.30 -0.33
CA CYS A 28 -7.76 4.17 0.80
C CYS A 28 -8.83 5.22 0.44
N ILE A 29 -8.65 5.93 -0.67
CA ILE A 29 -9.62 6.92 -1.16
C ILE A 29 -10.97 6.25 -1.45
N GLY A 30 -10.98 5.10 -2.13
CA GLY A 30 -12.20 4.35 -2.43
C GLY A 30 -12.95 3.92 -1.17
N LEU A 31 -12.23 3.47 -0.13
CA LEU A 31 -12.83 3.12 1.16
C LEU A 31 -13.38 4.34 1.90
N TRP A 32 -12.70 5.49 1.82
CA TRP A 32 -13.23 6.76 2.36
C TRP A 32 -14.49 7.22 1.64
N ILE A 33 -14.56 7.06 0.32
CA ILE A 33 -15.77 7.36 -0.46
C ILE A 33 -16.89 6.39 -0.04
N ARG A 34 -16.61 5.09 0.04
CA ARG A 34 -17.58 4.08 0.51
C ARG A 34 -18.05 4.35 1.94
N ALA A 35 -17.19 4.84 2.83
CA ALA A 35 -17.57 5.19 4.19
C ALA A 35 -18.66 6.30 4.23
N LYS A 36 -18.75 7.14 3.20
CA LYS A 36 -19.80 8.16 3.06
C LYS A 36 -21.14 7.59 2.57
N THR A 37 -21.17 6.35 2.09
CA THR A 37 -22.37 5.70 1.54
C THR A 37 -22.96 4.64 2.46
N VAL A 38 -22.40 4.43 3.65
CA VAL A 38 -22.89 3.45 4.63
C VAL A 38 -23.47 4.17 5.85
N ASP A 39 -24.33 3.46 6.60
CA ASP A 39 -24.93 3.97 7.82
C ASP A 39 -23.89 4.24 8.92
N GLN A 40 -24.23 5.07 9.92
CA GLN A 40 -23.27 5.52 10.94
C GLN A 40 -22.64 4.36 11.74
N ASP A 41 -23.38 3.29 11.98
CA ASP A 41 -22.88 2.10 12.70
C ASP A 41 -21.74 1.40 11.93
N GLU A 42 -21.83 1.37 10.59
CA GLU A 42 -20.83 0.74 9.73
C GLU A 42 -19.72 1.72 9.31
N ARG A 43 -20.02 3.02 9.30
CA ARG A 43 -19.11 4.09 8.87
C ARG A 43 -17.80 4.08 9.65
N GLY A 44 -17.86 3.96 10.97
CA GLY A 44 -16.65 3.94 11.80
C GLY A 44 -15.71 2.78 11.46
N ASN A 45 -16.27 1.61 11.14
CA ASN A 45 -15.48 0.47 10.68
C ASN A 45 -14.90 0.72 9.28
N ALA A 46 -15.66 1.33 8.37
CA ALA A 46 -15.18 1.69 7.03
C ALA A 46 -14.03 2.71 7.08
N GLU A 47 -14.14 3.76 7.90
CA GLU A 47 -13.11 4.79 8.08
C GLU A 47 -11.82 4.19 8.69
N ARG A 48 -11.92 3.28 9.68
CA ARG A 48 -10.74 2.58 10.23
C ARG A 48 -10.02 1.75 9.19
N ARG A 49 -10.75 1.05 8.31
CA ARG A 49 -10.16 0.28 7.21
C ARG A 49 -9.46 1.20 6.22
N ALA A 50 -10.09 2.33 5.88
CA ALA A 50 -9.51 3.31 4.98
C ALA A 50 -8.21 3.89 5.54
N LEU A 51 -8.21 4.31 6.81
CA LEU A 51 -7.03 4.79 7.52
C LEU A 51 -5.92 3.73 7.53
N PHE A 52 -6.23 2.50 7.94
CA PHE A 52 -5.25 1.41 7.98
C PHE A 52 -4.58 1.20 6.62
N VAL A 53 -5.35 1.15 5.53
CA VAL A 53 -4.80 1.03 4.17
C VAL A 53 -3.95 2.24 3.81
N GLY A 54 -4.36 3.44 4.20
CA GLY A 54 -3.65 4.71 3.96
C GLY A 54 -2.29 4.83 4.64
N LEU A 55 -1.94 3.97 5.61
CA LEU A 55 -0.61 3.96 6.23
C LEU A 55 0.45 3.21 5.38
N TRP A 56 0.03 2.28 4.53
CA TRP A 56 0.94 1.42 3.76
C TRP A 56 1.67 2.07 2.56
N PRO A 57 1.13 3.10 1.86
CA PRO A 57 1.79 3.68 0.70
C PRO A 57 3.26 4.10 0.90
N PRO A 58 3.64 4.89 1.93
CA PRO A 58 5.03 5.30 2.11
C PRO A 58 5.95 4.10 2.40
N THR A 59 5.50 3.13 3.18
CA THR A 59 6.27 1.91 3.48
C THR A 59 6.53 1.10 2.21
N LEU A 60 5.48 0.83 1.43
CA LEU A 60 5.61 0.08 0.17
C LEU A 60 6.53 0.80 -0.82
N TRP A 61 6.42 2.12 -0.91
CA TRP A 61 7.26 2.93 -1.80
C TRP A 61 8.74 2.84 -1.41
N LEU A 62 9.07 3.02 -0.13
CA LEU A 62 10.44 2.98 0.37
C LEU A 62 11.08 1.59 0.23
N ILE A 63 10.32 0.51 0.44
CA ILE A 63 10.80 -0.84 0.14
C ILE A 63 11.10 -0.96 -1.36
N GLY A 64 10.22 -0.45 -2.23
CA GLY A 64 10.45 -0.39 -3.68
C GLY A 64 11.74 0.34 -4.06
N ASP A 65 12.01 1.48 -3.43
CA ASP A 65 13.23 2.27 -3.64
C ASP A 65 14.49 1.53 -3.17
N SER A 66 14.42 0.84 -2.02
CA SER A 66 15.55 0.01 -1.54
C SER A 66 15.90 -1.16 -2.46
N LEU A 67 14.95 -1.59 -3.31
CA LEU A 67 15.16 -2.62 -4.34
C LEU A 67 15.61 -2.04 -5.68
N ARG A 68 15.80 -0.72 -5.81
CA ARG A 68 16.43 -0.12 -6.99
C ARG A 68 17.95 -0.20 -6.82
N LYS A 69 18.67 -0.68 -7.83
CA LYS A 69 20.15 -0.64 -7.79
C LYS A 69 20.60 0.82 -7.91
N PRO A 70 21.65 1.25 -7.20
CA PRO A 70 22.38 2.45 -7.59
C PRO A 70 22.95 2.20 -8.99
N ASP A 71 22.78 3.18 -9.88
CA ASP A 71 23.42 3.20 -11.20
C ASP A 71 24.95 3.29 -11.06
#